data_AF-A0A8S3QJ36-F1
#
_entry.id   AF-A0A8S3QJ36-F1
#
_cell.length_a   1.000
_cell.length_b   1.000
_cell.length_c   1.000
_cell.angle_alpha   90.00
_cell.angle_beta   90.00
_cell.angle_gamma   90.00
#
_symmetry.space_group_name_H-M   'P 1'
#
loop_
_entity.id
_entity.type
_entity.pdbx_description
1 polymer ?
#
loop_
_entity_poly.entity_id
_entity_poly.type
_entity_poly.pdbx_seq_one_letter_code
_entity_poly.pdbx_strand_id
1 'polypeptide(L)'
;MASKSPGKLQPADFIEKLYKSNLQNEELLEILVKAMNVINRAIDNTKLSDDHLSLLVHLIAKASTCTAHRRTQEVLQLLNMLSDSSLITTRSIPLLVGVTCNNSRDHDFHCLLSDYITILQELYIRMPHLCTTPHVIGLVEFLKGQVNECDDCEDKNKMVDFVFELKNDIMKIAEERSKPKHVKKQDIEDQFAPPEDFRTMSVVPGQIDVLYAPNFLRRNKVNGTYLSLDHYLDVQFRLYREDCVSPLRDALMEFKQKDREIRSGKFRLESGLVYRNVSVVNQSTSIDSGEVFELQLDPNIVKR
;
A
#
# COMPACT_ATOMS: atom_id res chain seq x y z
N MET A 1 -0.45 -40.99 23.69
CA MET A 1 0.57 -39.99 23.32
C MET A 1 -0.01 -39.12 22.21
N ALA A 2 -0.69 -38.03 22.57
CA ALA A 2 -1.23 -37.07 21.60
C ALA A 2 -0.23 -35.92 21.50
N SER A 3 0.38 -35.78 20.32
CA SER A 3 1.26 -34.68 19.95
C SER A 3 0.49 -33.36 20.01
N LYS A 4 0.76 -32.54 21.03
CA LYS A 4 0.32 -31.14 21.08
C LYS A 4 1.02 -30.39 19.95
N SER A 5 0.25 -29.94 18.96
CA SER A 5 0.68 -28.91 18.02
C SER A 5 1.03 -27.63 18.80
N PRO A 6 2.05 -26.86 18.38
CA PRO A 6 2.39 -25.61 19.04
C PRO A 6 1.21 -24.64 18.84
N GLY A 7 0.52 -24.29 19.92
CA GLY A 7 -0.65 -23.42 19.89
C GLY A 7 -0.29 -22.07 19.26
N LYS A 8 -1.00 -21.69 18.20
CA LYS A 8 -0.99 -20.32 17.68
C LYS A 8 -1.51 -19.40 18.79
N LEU A 9 -0.63 -18.60 19.38
CA LEU A 9 -0.99 -17.60 20.39
C LEU A 9 -2.01 -16.61 19.76
N GLN A 10 -3.09 -16.30 20.46
CA GLN A 10 -4.08 -15.34 19.98
C GLN A 10 -3.45 -13.93 19.91
N PRO A 11 -3.83 -13.08 18.95
CA PRO A 11 -3.26 -11.74 18.81
C PRO A 11 -3.38 -10.86 20.07
N ALA A 12 -4.48 -10.97 20.82
CA ALA A 12 -4.69 -10.25 22.08
C ALA A 12 -3.66 -10.66 23.16
N ASP A 13 -3.54 -11.97 23.43
CA ASP A 13 -2.57 -12.52 24.38
C ASP A 13 -1.13 -12.16 24.00
N PHE A 14 -0.85 -12.11 22.70
CA PHE A 14 0.45 -11.70 22.17
C PHE A 14 0.77 -10.24 22.51
N ILE A 15 -0.18 -9.31 22.27
CA ILE A 15 0.00 -7.88 22.57
C ILE A 15 0.22 -7.67 24.07
N GLU A 16 -0.60 -8.28 24.92
CA GLU A 16 -0.44 -8.16 26.39
C GLU A 16 0.90 -8.70 26.87
N LYS A 17 1.33 -9.84 26.33
CA LYS A 17 2.61 -10.44 26.69
C LYS A 17 3.77 -9.54 26.25
N LEU A 18 3.68 -8.94 25.06
CA LEU A 18 4.68 -8.01 24.54
C LEU A 18 4.80 -6.78 25.44
N TYR A 19 3.66 -6.20 25.83
CA TYR A 19 3.59 -5.06 26.77
C TYR A 19 4.21 -5.39 28.12
N LYS A 20 3.83 -6.53 28.73
CA LYS A 20 4.36 -7.00 30.03
C LYS A 20 5.87 -7.31 29.98
N SER A 21 6.41 -7.65 28.81
CA SER A 21 7.83 -7.99 28.65
C SER A 21 8.75 -6.77 28.68
N ASN A 22 8.22 -5.55 28.55
CA ASN A 22 8.94 -4.28 28.58
C ASN A 22 10.26 -4.28 27.78
N LEU A 23 10.20 -4.79 26.55
CA LEU A 23 11.36 -4.93 25.68
C LEU A 23 11.97 -3.56 25.31
N GLN A 24 13.25 -3.56 24.95
CA GLN A 24 13.93 -2.40 24.39
C GLN A 24 13.38 -2.08 22.99
N ASN A 25 13.49 -0.82 22.55
CA ASN A 25 12.87 -0.34 21.31
C ASN A 25 13.31 -1.15 20.08
N GLU A 26 14.58 -1.57 20.01
CA GLU A 26 15.12 -2.37 18.90
C GLU A 26 14.53 -3.79 18.83
N GLU A 27 14.45 -4.48 19.96
CA GLU A 27 13.88 -5.84 20.01
C GLU A 27 12.37 -5.80 19.74
N LEU A 28 11.69 -4.77 20.27
CA LEU A 28 10.28 -4.53 20.06
C LEU A 28 9.96 -4.30 18.58
N LEU A 29 10.76 -3.47 17.91
CA LEU A 29 10.63 -3.17 16.48
C LEU A 29 10.74 -4.45 15.63
N GLU A 30 11.76 -5.28 15.89
CA GLU A 30 11.95 -6.52 15.13
C GLU A 30 10.74 -7.46 15.25
N ILE A 31 10.19 -7.59 16.45
CA ILE A 31 9.04 -8.45 16.71
C ILE A 31 7.78 -7.87 16.06
N LEU A 32 7.53 -6.58 16.20
CA LEU A 32 6.35 -5.92 15.64
C LEU A 32 6.33 -5.98 14.12
N VAL A 33 7.44 -5.70 13.44
CA VAL A 33 7.50 -5.77 11.96
C VAL A 33 7.13 -7.16 11.45
N LYS A 34 7.61 -8.22 12.10
CA LYS A 34 7.28 -9.62 11.75
C LYS A 34 5.81 -9.97 12.03
N ALA A 35 5.23 -9.40 13.09
CA ALA A 35 3.86 -9.69 13.52
C ALA A 35 2.79 -8.79 12.88
N MET A 36 3.16 -7.64 12.30
CA MET A 36 2.22 -6.58 11.92
C MET A 36 1.14 -7.04 10.93
N ASN A 37 1.48 -7.91 9.97
CA ASN A 37 0.51 -8.47 9.03
C ASN A 37 -0.54 -9.38 9.70
N VAL A 38 -0.17 -10.05 10.80
CA VAL A 38 -1.13 -10.85 11.59
C VAL A 38 -1.99 -9.94 12.43
N ILE A 39 -1.38 -8.90 13.03
CA ILE A 39 -2.07 -7.91 13.86
C ILE A 39 -3.08 -7.11 13.03
N ASN A 40 -2.70 -6.57 11.87
CA ASN A 40 -3.60 -5.84 10.96
C ASN A 40 -4.84 -6.68 10.61
N ARG A 41 -4.64 -7.95 10.26
CA ARG A 41 -5.77 -8.88 10.03
C ARG A 41 -6.66 -9.06 11.27
N ALA A 42 -6.12 -9.00 12.48
CA ALA A 42 -6.91 -9.08 13.71
C ALA A 42 -7.71 -7.79 13.96
N ILE A 43 -7.15 -6.63 13.61
CA ILE A 43 -7.83 -5.33 13.67
C ILE A 43 -9.00 -5.31 12.66
N ASP A 44 -8.75 -5.71 11.42
CA ASP A 44 -9.76 -5.73 10.34
C ASP A 44 -10.95 -6.65 10.67
N ASN A 45 -10.69 -7.76 11.35
CA ASN A 45 -11.71 -8.72 11.78
C ASN A 45 -12.33 -8.37 13.15
N THR A 46 -12.08 -7.16 13.68
CA THR A 46 -12.60 -6.65 14.96
C THR A 46 -12.38 -7.60 16.16
N LYS A 47 -11.29 -8.38 16.14
CA LYS A 47 -10.97 -9.36 17.19
C LYS A 47 -10.25 -8.76 18.41
N LEU A 48 -9.88 -7.48 18.35
CA LEU A 48 -9.13 -6.79 19.39
C LEU A 48 -10.04 -5.76 20.08
N SER A 49 -10.01 -5.73 21.42
CA SER A 49 -10.72 -4.72 22.20
C SER A 49 -10.01 -3.37 22.14
N ASP A 50 -10.69 -2.30 22.56
CA ASP A 50 -10.10 -0.96 22.64
C ASP A 50 -8.88 -0.93 23.57
N ASP A 51 -8.89 -1.67 24.68
CA ASP A 51 -7.73 -1.79 25.57
C ASP A 51 -6.52 -2.41 24.83
N HIS A 52 -6.75 -3.48 24.05
CA HIS A 52 -5.68 -4.11 23.27
C HIS A 52 -5.16 -3.18 22.16
N LEU A 53 -6.03 -2.34 21.57
CA LEU A 53 -5.64 -1.36 20.58
C LEU A 53 -4.81 -0.22 21.21
N SER A 54 -5.19 0.27 22.39
CA SER A 54 -4.41 1.28 23.13
C SER A 54 -3.01 0.77 23.48
N LEU A 55 -2.90 -0.49 23.95
CA LEU A 55 -1.61 -1.13 24.18
C LEU A 55 -0.79 -1.26 22.90
N LEU A 56 -1.43 -1.61 21.78
CA LEU A 56 -0.77 -1.73 20.49
C LEU A 56 -0.23 -0.37 20.01
N VAL A 57 -1.01 0.71 20.14
CA VAL A 57 -0.59 2.07 19.80
C VAL A 57 0.64 2.46 20.62
N HIS A 58 0.63 2.21 21.92
CA HIS A 58 1.78 2.45 22.79
C HIS A 58 3.04 1.68 22.36
N LEU A 59 2.89 0.38 22.06
CA LEU A 59 3.99 -0.45 21.60
C LEU A 59 4.56 0.02 20.26
N ILE A 60 3.70 0.47 19.35
CA ILE A 60 4.11 1.02 18.05
C ILE A 60 4.84 2.35 18.23
N ALA A 61 4.35 3.25 19.08
CA ALA A 61 5.01 4.52 19.41
C ALA A 61 6.42 4.28 19.99
N LYS A 62 6.54 3.33 20.93
CA LYS A 62 7.82 2.94 21.50
C LYS A 62 8.77 2.32 20.44
N ALA A 63 8.26 1.53 19.52
CA ALA A 63 9.07 0.94 18.44
C ALA A 63 9.50 1.95 17.37
N SER A 64 8.64 2.92 17.04
CA SER A 64 8.92 3.93 16.02
C SER A 64 10.04 4.89 16.42
N THR A 65 10.22 5.14 17.72
CA THR A 65 11.34 5.95 18.27
C THR A 65 12.69 5.22 18.25
N CYS A 66 12.80 4.06 17.59
CA CYS A 66 14.09 3.40 17.42
C CYS A 66 15.05 4.27 16.58
N THR A 67 16.16 4.67 17.20
CA THR A 67 17.23 5.51 16.61
C THR A 67 18.42 4.71 16.10
N ALA A 68 18.42 3.38 16.26
CA ALA A 68 19.49 2.52 15.78
C ALA A 68 19.57 2.58 14.25
N HIS A 69 20.66 3.16 13.72
CA HIS A 69 20.82 3.37 12.27
C HIS A 69 20.71 2.08 11.44
N ARG A 70 21.18 0.95 12.00
CA ARG A 70 21.06 -0.37 11.36
C ARG A 70 19.61 -0.85 11.20
N ARG A 71 18.67 -0.28 11.95
CA ARG A 71 17.24 -0.65 11.98
C ARG A 71 16.33 0.36 11.27
N THR A 72 16.89 1.36 10.59
CA THR A 72 16.11 2.42 9.96
C THR A 72 15.12 1.87 8.93
N GLN A 73 15.50 0.81 8.19
CA GLN A 73 14.61 0.16 7.22
C GLN A 73 13.39 -0.49 7.89
N GLU A 74 13.58 -1.17 9.02
CA GLU A 74 12.48 -1.77 9.78
C GLU A 74 11.51 -0.72 10.33
N VAL A 75 12.01 0.45 10.78
CA VAL A 75 11.12 1.55 11.21
C VAL A 75 10.29 2.09 10.06
N LEU A 76 10.91 2.33 8.90
CA LEU A 76 10.19 2.78 7.71
C LEU A 76 9.13 1.75 7.28
N GLN A 77 9.47 0.46 7.32
CA GLN A 77 8.55 -0.62 7.03
C GLN A 77 7.36 -0.63 8.01
N LEU A 78 7.61 -0.49 9.32
CA LEU A 78 6.55 -0.43 10.34
C LEU A 78 5.60 0.74 10.10
N LEU A 79 6.14 1.95 9.91
CA LEU A 79 5.35 3.16 9.70
C LEU A 79 4.53 3.09 8.40
N ASN A 80 5.07 2.48 7.34
CA ASN A 80 4.35 2.29 6.08
C ASN A 80 3.23 1.24 6.20
N MET A 81 3.46 0.16 6.96
CA MET A 81 2.38 -0.81 7.27
C MET A 81 1.30 -0.21 8.16
N LEU A 82 1.64 0.81 8.95
CA LEU A 82 0.72 1.49 9.86
C LEU A 82 -0.15 2.52 9.12
N SER A 83 0.41 3.28 8.17
CA SER A 83 -0.35 4.31 7.43
C SER A 83 -1.56 3.75 6.70
N ASP A 84 -1.46 2.52 6.19
CA ASP A 84 -2.55 1.83 5.49
C ASP A 84 -3.40 0.94 6.41
N SER A 85 -3.04 0.83 7.70
CA SER A 85 -3.75 -0.01 8.66
C SER A 85 -5.13 0.57 9.00
N SER A 86 -6.11 -0.31 9.23
CA SER A 86 -7.39 0.05 9.84
C SER A 86 -7.25 0.73 11.21
N LEU A 87 -6.10 0.54 11.89
CA LEU A 87 -5.76 1.27 13.11
C LEU A 87 -5.76 2.78 12.90
N ILE A 88 -5.06 3.27 11.87
CA ILE A 88 -4.98 4.71 11.56
C ILE A 88 -6.22 5.16 10.79
N THR A 89 -6.63 4.38 9.77
CA THR A 89 -7.67 4.82 8.84
C THR A 89 -9.07 4.84 9.43
N THR A 90 -9.41 3.88 10.28
CA THR A 90 -10.81 3.68 10.73
C THR A 90 -10.96 3.65 12.25
N ARG A 91 -9.95 3.16 13.00
CA ARG A 91 -10.08 2.89 14.44
C ARG A 91 -9.48 3.97 15.35
N SER A 92 -8.64 4.87 14.82
CA SER A 92 -7.91 5.88 15.60
C SER A 92 -8.82 6.85 16.36
N ILE A 93 -9.72 7.53 15.65
CA ILE A 93 -10.67 8.48 16.23
C ILE A 93 -11.67 7.77 17.17
N PRO A 94 -12.33 6.66 16.77
CA PRO A 94 -13.22 5.93 17.69
C PRO A 94 -12.53 5.46 18.97
N LEU A 95 -11.27 5.04 18.90
CA LEU A 95 -10.50 4.64 20.08
C LEU A 95 -10.28 5.82 21.02
N LEU A 96 -9.82 6.96 20.50
CA LEU A 96 -9.61 8.16 21.30
C LEU A 96 -10.91 8.65 21.95
N VAL A 97 -12.01 8.71 21.20
CA VAL A 97 -13.33 9.07 21.73
C VAL A 97 -13.79 8.08 22.80
N GLY A 98 -13.64 6.77 22.55
CA GLY A 98 -14.03 5.73 23.52
C GLY A 98 -13.32 5.88 24.86
N VAL A 99 -12.03 6.22 24.85
CA VAL A 99 -11.26 6.47 26.08
C VAL A 99 -11.72 7.75 26.79
N THR A 100 -12.05 8.82 26.08
CA THR A 100 -12.60 10.06 26.69
C THR A 100 -13.97 9.87 27.34
N CYS A 101 -14.85 9.06 26.74
CA CYS A 101 -16.21 8.86 27.26
C CYS A 101 -16.29 7.91 28.47
N ASN A 102 -15.27 7.08 28.71
CA ASN A 102 -15.32 6.02 29.71
C ASN A 102 -14.92 6.43 31.14
N ASN A 103 -14.76 7.73 31.44
CA ASN A 103 -14.25 8.23 32.73
C ASN A 103 -12.94 7.54 33.19
N SER A 104 -12.19 6.98 32.22
CA SER A 104 -10.85 6.46 32.41
C SER A 104 -9.97 7.61 32.87
N ARG A 105 -9.13 7.40 33.89
CA ARG A 105 -8.25 8.40 34.50
C ARG A 105 -7.59 9.25 33.40
N ASP A 106 -7.61 10.57 33.52
CA ASP A 106 -7.02 11.51 32.52
C ASP A 106 -5.63 11.08 32.03
N HIS A 107 -4.89 10.39 32.90
CA HIS A 107 -3.60 9.78 32.59
C HIS A 107 -3.60 8.79 31.42
N ASP A 108 -4.58 7.87 31.31
CA ASP A 108 -4.60 6.85 30.26
C ASP A 108 -4.90 7.49 28.90
N PHE A 109 -5.79 8.48 28.89
CA PHE A 109 -6.07 9.29 27.70
C PHE A 109 -4.86 10.12 27.27
N HIS A 110 -4.19 10.78 28.24
CA HIS A 110 -2.99 11.55 27.97
C HIS A 110 -1.85 10.68 27.41
N CYS A 111 -1.65 9.47 27.95
CA CYS A 111 -0.68 8.52 27.40
C CYS A 111 -1.01 8.15 25.95
N LEU A 112 -2.28 7.83 25.66
CA LEU A 112 -2.71 7.48 24.30
C LEU A 112 -2.55 8.64 23.33
N LEU A 113 -2.90 9.87 23.74
CA LEU A 113 -2.65 11.10 22.98
C LEU A 113 -1.16 11.26 22.67
N SER A 114 -0.30 11.13 23.68
CA SER A 114 1.16 11.20 23.54
C SER A 114 1.69 10.15 22.56
N ASP A 115 1.17 8.93 22.61
CA ASP A 115 1.61 7.84 21.72
C ASP A 115 1.22 8.12 20.26
N TYR A 116 -0.01 8.60 20.01
CA TYR A 116 -0.40 9.02 18.66
C TYR A 116 0.45 10.18 18.14
N ILE A 117 0.72 11.18 18.98
CA ILE A 117 1.58 12.32 18.61
C ILE A 117 3.00 11.84 18.30
N THR A 118 3.55 10.92 19.09
CA THR A 118 4.87 10.33 18.87
C THR A 118 4.92 9.58 17.53
N ILE A 119 3.89 8.79 17.21
CA ILE A 119 3.79 8.12 15.92
C ILE A 119 3.74 9.14 14.77
N LEU A 120 2.96 10.21 14.92
CA LEU A 120 2.86 11.26 13.90
C LEU A 120 4.17 12.05 13.74
N GLN A 121 4.92 12.28 14.83
CA GLN A 121 6.26 12.86 14.80
C GLN A 121 7.20 12.00 13.97
N GLU A 122 7.29 10.70 14.28
CA GLU A 122 8.14 9.78 13.53
C GLU A 122 7.71 9.62 12.07
N LEU A 123 6.39 9.60 11.82
CA LEU A 123 5.85 9.58 10.46
C LEU A 123 6.21 10.85 9.69
N TYR A 124 6.10 12.02 10.32
CA TYR A 124 6.42 13.30 9.70
C TYR A 124 7.91 13.43 9.38
N ILE A 125 8.77 13.09 10.33
CA ILE A 125 10.23 13.20 10.18
C ILE A 125 10.73 12.25 9.08
N ARG A 126 10.19 11.02 9.01
CA ARG A 126 10.71 9.98 8.13
C ARG A 126 9.98 9.88 6.80
N MET A 127 8.68 10.14 6.77
CA MET A 127 7.82 9.99 5.59
C MET A 127 6.74 11.09 5.50
N PRO A 128 7.12 12.36 5.28
CA PRO A 128 6.18 13.50 5.26
C PRO A 128 5.02 13.34 4.27
N HIS A 129 5.24 12.59 3.18
CA HIS A 129 4.25 12.39 2.14
C HIS A 129 3.02 11.60 2.61
N LEU A 130 3.16 10.74 3.63
CA LEU A 130 2.04 9.95 4.19
C LEU A 130 1.14 10.77 5.12
N CYS A 131 1.66 11.88 5.69
CA CYS A 131 0.88 12.80 6.53
C CYS A 131 -0.22 13.53 5.77
N THR A 132 -0.16 13.55 4.43
CA THR A 132 -1.15 14.19 3.56
C THR A 132 -2.35 13.31 3.21
N THR A 133 -2.42 12.08 3.73
CA THR A 133 -3.57 11.21 3.51
C THR A 133 -4.80 11.73 4.28
N PRO A 134 -6.03 11.62 3.74
CA PRO A 134 -7.22 12.17 4.39
C PRO A 134 -7.43 11.68 5.83
N HIS A 135 -7.10 10.42 6.10
CA HIS A 135 -7.22 9.83 7.43
C HIS A 135 -6.23 10.43 8.43
N VAL A 136 -4.98 10.66 8.01
CA VAL A 136 -3.97 11.30 8.88
C VAL A 136 -4.30 12.79 9.09
N ILE A 137 -4.78 13.49 8.06
CA ILE A 137 -5.27 14.88 8.19
C ILE A 137 -6.40 14.95 9.21
N GLY A 138 -7.39 14.05 9.11
CA GLY A 138 -8.50 13.97 10.05
C GLY A 138 -8.04 13.67 11.48
N LEU A 139 -7.08 12.76 11.64
CA LEU A 139 -6.47 12.45 12.94
C LEU A 139 -5.74 13.65 13.53
N VAL A 140 -4.93 14.37 12.74
CA VAL A 140 -4.22 15.58 13.18
C VAL A 140 -5.21 16.67 13.61
N GLU A 141 -6.30 16.87 12.86
CA GLU A 141 -7.34 17.84 13.24
C GLU A 141 -8.02 17.45 14.56
N PHE A 142 -8.33 16.16 14.73
CA PHE A 142 -8.94 15.65 15.94
C PHE A 142 -8.01 15.82 17.16
N LEU A 143 -6.75 15.40 17.03
CA LEU A 143 -5.74 15.54 18.08
C LEU A 143 -5.53 17.01 18.47
N LYS A 144 -5.56 17.94 17.51
CA LYS A 144 -5.48 19.38 17.79
C LYS A 144 -6.60 19.83 18.73
N GLY A 145 -7.83 19.39 18.50
CA GLY A 145 -8.96 19.69 19.40
C GLY A 145 -8.70 19.14 20.80
N GLN A 146 -8.31 17.88 20.89
CA GLN A 146 -8.13 17.18 22.17
C GLN A 146 -6.97 17.71 23.01
N VAL A 147 -5.82 18.03 22.41
CA VAL A 147 -4.67 18.55 23.15
C VAL A 147 -4.97 19.95 23.73
N ASN A 148 -5.77 20.77 23.04
CA ASN A 148 -6.17 22.08 23.57
C ASN A 148 -7.10 21.94 24.80
N GLU A 149 -7.97 20.94 24.78
CA GLU A 149 -8.94 20.64 25.85
C GLU A 149 -8.33 19.87 27.03
N CYS A 150 -7.15 19.26 26.85
CA CYS A 150 -6.46 18.51 27.90
C CYS A 150 -6.01 19.41 29.06
N ASP A 151 -5.95 18.87 30.27
CA ASP A 151 -5.43 19.58 31.44
C ASP A 151 -3.97 20.01 31.24
N ASP A 152 -3.57 21.08 31.92
CA ASP A 152 -2.23 21.64 31.78
C ASP A 152 -1.19 20.66 32.34
N CYS A 153 -0.33 20.14 31.47
CA CYS A 153 0.75 19.22 31.80
C CYS A 153 2.08 19.73 31.22
N GLU A 154 3.20 19.21 31.73
CA GLU A 154 4.54 19.66 31.33
C GLU A 154 4.80 19.52 29.82
N ASP A 155 4.18 18.52 29.18
CA ASP A 155 4.34 18.24 27.76
C ASP A 155 3.23 18.82 26.86
N LYS A 156 2.17 19.41 27.44
CA LYS A 156 1.02 19.95 26.69
C LYS A 156 1.49 20.96 25.66
N ASN A 157 2.32 21.92 26.06
CA ASN A 157 2.81 22.96 25.14
C ASN A 157 3.59 22.36 23.96
N LYS A 158 4.46 21.37 24.21
CA LYS A 158 5.20 20.68 23.14
C LYS A 158 4.26 19.94 22.18
N MET A 159 3.22 19.31 22.72
CA MET A 159 2.20 18.63 21.92
C MET A 159 1.38 19.61 21.08
N VAL A 160 0.93 20.73 21.67
CA VAL A 160 0.21 21.80 20.97
C VAL A 160 1.05 22.35 19.83
N ASP A 161 2.31 22.73 20.13
CA ASP A 161 3.24 23.30 19.16
C ASP A 161 3.46 22.32 18.00
N PHE A 162 3.78 21.06 18.30
CA PHE A 162 4.01 20.06 17.26
C PHE A 162 2.77 19.81 16.39
N VAL A 163 1.59 19.60 16.99
CA VAL A 163 0.37 19.31 16.22
C VAL A 163 -0.03 20.53 15.37
N PHE A 164 0.19 21.74 15.89
CA PHE A 164 -0.04 22.98 15.15
C PHE A 164 0.93 23.14 13.96
N GLU A 165 2.23 22.93 14.17
CA GLU A 165 3.24 22.95 13.11
C GLU A 165 2.95 21.89 12.05
N LEU A 166 2.69 20.65 12.46
CA LEU A 166 2.36 19.55 11.57
C LEU A 166 1.12 19.87 10.72
N LYS A 167 0.05 20.42 11.32
CA LYS A 167 -1.15 20.84 10.58
C LYS A 167 -0.81 21.87 9.51
N ASN A 168 -0.05 22.91 9.88
CA ASN A 168 0.32 23.97 8.95
C ASN A 168 1.19 23.46 7.81
N ASP A 169 2.14 22.58 8.09
CA ASP A 169 3.02 22.01 7.08
C ASP A 169 2.29 21.02 6.18
N ILE A 170 1.38 20.20 6.71
CA ILE A 170 0.48 19.37 5.90
C ILE A 170 -0.36 20.24 4.97
N MET A 171 -0.92 21.36 5.46
CA MET A 171 -1.68 22.30 4.63
C MET A 171 -0.81 22.90 3.53
N LYS A 172 0.42 23.35 3.83
CA LYS A 172 1.37 23.84 2.82
C LYS A 172 1.69 22.75 1.78
N ILE A 173 1.98 21.53 2.20
CA ILE A 173 2.29 20.41 1.29
C ILE A 173 1.07 20.09 0.42
N ALA A 174 -0.14 20.10 0.98
CA ALA A 174 -1.39 19.89 0.25
C ALA A 174 -1.67 21.02 -0.74
N GLU A 175 -1.43 22.28 -0.34
CA GLU A 175 -1.52 23.46 -1.20
C GLU A 175 -0.48 23.44 -2.32
N GLU A 176 0.75 23.00 -2.06
CA GLU A 176 1.78 22.82 -3.09
C GLU A 176 1.44 21.68 -4.07
N ARG A 177 0.67 20.69 -3.62
CA ARG A 177 0.14 19.62 -4.48
C ARG A 177 -1.11 20.05 -5.26
N SER A 178 -1.92 20.95 -4.71
CA SER A 178 -3.16 21.44 -5.32
C SER A 178 -2.95 22.67 -6.20
N LYS A 179 -1.87 23.43 -5.99
CA LYS A 179 -1.36 24.37 -6.98
C LYS A 179 -1.27 23.60 -8.29
N PRO A 180 -1.93 24.06 -9.38
CA PRO A 180 -1.67 23.48 -10.68
C PRO A 180 -0.16 23.62 -10.88
N LYS A 181 0.56 22.50 -10.83
CA LYS A 181 1.98 22.49 -11.12
C LYS A 181 2.10 22.97 -12.56
N HIS A 182 2.27 24.27 -12.73
CA HIS A 182 2.72 24.91 -13.95
C HIS A 182 4.24 24.79 -14.07
N VAL A 183 4.81 23.74 -13.46
CA VAL A 183 5.99 23.05 -13.94
C VAL A 183 5.44 21.82 -14.63
N LYS A 184 5.46 21.83 -15.96
CA LYS A 184 4.89 20.75 -16.77
C LYS A 184 5.46 19.43 -16.28
N LYS A 185 4.63 18.54 -15.73
CA LYS A 185 4.99 17.12 -15.51
C LYS A 185 5.51 16.44 -16.79
N GLN A 186 5.34 17.06 -17.98
CA GLN A 186 6.01 16.63 -19.24
C GLN A 186 7.51 16.54 -19.02
N ASP A 187 8.11 17.58 -18.43
CA ASP A 187 9.54 17.78 -18.57
C ASP A 187 10.36 16.90 -17.61
N ILE A 188 9.77 16.36 -16.53
CA ILE A 188 10.48 15.53 -15.53
C ILE A 188 10.51 14.05 -15.96
N GLU A 189 9.44 13.51 -16.54
CA GLU A 189 9.41 12.12 -17.03
C GLU A 189 10.32 11.91 -18.25
N ASP A 190 10.50 12.95 -19.07
CA ASP A 190 11.39 12.93 -20.23
C ASP A 190 12.89 13.04 -19.83
N GLN A 191 13.21 13.44 -18.59
CA GLN A 191 14.59 13.60 -18.12
C GLN A 191 15.27 12.28 -17.75
N PHE A 192 14.51 11.21 -17.49
CA PHE A 192 15.07 9.91 -17.16
C PHE A 192 15.32 9.09 -18.43
N ALA A 193 16.57 8.65 -18.59
CA ALA A 193 16.94 7.72 -19.65
C ALA A 193 16.17 6.40 -19.49
N PRO A 194 15.69 5.80 -20.60
CA PRO A 194 15.03 4.50 -20.52
C PRO A 194 16.06 3.44 -20.08
N PRO A 195 15.64 2.40 -19.35
CA PRO A 195 16.55 1.37 -18.84
C PRO A 195 17.22 0.54 -19.95
N GLU A 196 16.61 0.48 -21.14
CA GLU A 196 17.08 -0.28 -22.29
C GLU A 196 16.64 0.41 -23.60
N ASP A 197 17.38 0.19 -24.69
CA ASP A 197 17.01 0.71 -26.01
C ASP A 197 15.81 -0.07 -26.57
N PHE A 198 14.75 0.67 -26.94
CA PHE A 198 13.52 0.09 -27.51
C PHE A 198 13.78 -0.76 -28.76
N ARG A 199 14.86 -0.50 -29.51
CA ARG A 199 15.23 -1.27 -30.71
C ARG A 199 15.66 -2.69 -30.40
N THR A 200 16.09 -2.94 -29.17
CA THR A 200 16.52 -4.27 -28.68
C THR A 200 15.38 -5.05 -28.02
N MET A 201 14.25 -4.39 -27.76
CA MET A 201 13.08 -5.03 -27.18
C MET A 201 12.40 -5.95 -28.20
N SER A 202 11.94 -7.12 -27.73
CA SER A 202 11.17 -8.03 -28.56
C SER A 202 9.83 -7.40 -28.98
N VAL A 203 9.55 -7.43 -30.29
CA VAL A 203 8.27 -7.01 -30.87
C VAL A 203 7.13 -7.89 -30.37
N VAL A 204 7.38 -9.21 -30.25
CA VAL A 204 6.42 -10.15 -29.69
C VAL A 204 6.55 -10.11 -28.16
N PRO A 205 5.47 -9.83 -27.40
CA PRO A 205 5.52 -9.81 -25.95
C PRO A 205 5.80 -11.21 -25.41
N GLY A 206 6.67 -11.29 -24.41
CA GLY A 206 7.01 -12.50 -23.71
C GLY A 206 6.12 -12.75 -22.49
N GLN A 207 6.39 -13.85 -21.80
CA GLN A 207 5.63 -14.22 -20.60
C GLN A 207 5.70 -13.16 -19.50
N ILE A 208 6.87 -12.52 -19.33
CA ILE A 208 7.10 -11.51 -18.27
C ILE A 208 6.17 -10.31 -18.47
N ASP A 209 5.93 -9.89 -19.71
CA ASP A 209 5.11 -8.71 -20.04
C ASP A 209 3.63 -8.92 -19.68
N VAL A 210 3.16 -10.16 -19.79
CA VAL A 210 1.79 -10.57 -19.46
C VAL A 210 1.63 -10.84 -17.96
N LEU A 211 2.69 -11.23 -17.26
CA LEU A 211 2.63 -11.54 -15.83
C LEU A 211 2.87 -10.33 -14.92
N TYR A 212 3.59 -9.32 -15.39
CA TYR A 212 4.00 -8.16 -14.60
C TYR A 212 3.72 -6.84 -15.34
N ALA A 213 3.49 -5.77 -14.58
CA ALA A 213 3.37 -4.42 -15.13
C ALA A 213 4.73 -3.94 -15.70
N PRO A 214 4.73 -3.05 -16.71
CA PRO A 214 5.96 -2.54 -17.27
C PRO A 214 6.73 -1.72 -16.21
N ASN A 215 8.03 -1.98 -16.10
CA ASN A 215 8.90 -1.26 -15.16
C ASN A 215 9.19 0.19 -15.59
N PHE A 216 8.95 0.54 -16.86
CA PHE A 216 9.17 1.87 -17.40
C PHE A 216 8.19 2.19 -18.54
N LEU A 217 7.32 3.18 -18.32
CA LEU A 217 6.39 3.70 -19.32
C LEU A 217 6.36 5.23 -19.22
N ARG A 218 6.39 5.91 -20.37
CA ARG A 218 6.23 7.37 -20.45
C ARG A 218 4.83 7.70 -20.95
N ARG A 219 4.26 8.80 -20.48
CA ARG A 219 2.92 9.23 -20.91
C ARG A 219 2.88 9.61 -22.40
N ASN A 220 1.72 9.39 -23.03
CA ASN A 220 1.47 9.90 -24.37
C ASN A 220 1.44 11.44 -24.36
N LYS A 221 2.20 12.10 -25.24
CA LYS A 221 2.19 13.55 -25.36
C LYS A 221 1.12 14.01 -26.34
N VAL A 222 -0.01 14.46 -25.81
CA VAL A 222 -1.08 15.13 -26.60
C VAL A 222 -0.72 16.59 -26.89
N ASN A 223 -0.03 17.25 -25.95
CA ASN A 223 0.40 18.64 -26.05
C ASN A 223 1.92 18.74 -25.78
N GLY A 224 2.63 19.55 -26.57
CA GLY A 224 4.08 19.75 -26.47
C GLY A 224 4.89 18.87 -27.45
N THR A 225 6.21 19.06 -27.47
CA THR A 225 7.12 18.36 -28.39
C THR A 225 7.83 17.19 -27.70
N TYR A 226 8.29 16.23 -28.51
CA TYR A 226 9.24 15.21 -28.08
C TYR A 226 10.67 15.78 -28.10
N LEU A 227 11.55 15.26 -27.25
CA LEU A 227 12.94 15.74 -27.16
C LEU A 227 13.73 15.48 -28.45
N SER A 228 13.45 14.36 -29.12
CA SER A 228 14.07 13.93 -30.36
C SER A 228 13.18 12.89 -31.06
N LEU A 229 13.54 12.50 -32.28
CA LEU A 229 12.89 11.38 -32.98
C LEU A 229 13.03 10.07 -32.18
N ASP A 230 14.23 9.79 -31.66
CA ASP A 230 14.48 8.61 -30.83
C ASP A 230 13.60 8.60 -29.58
N HIS A 231 13.44 9.76 -28.93
CA HIS A 231 12.55 9.90 -27.79
C HIS A 231 11.08 9.67 -28.16
N TYR A 232 10.63 10.17 -29.32
CA TYR A 232 9.29 9.92 -29.84
C TYR A 232 9.04 8.42 -30.06
N LEU A 233 9.96 7.76 -30.76
CA LEU A 233 9.84 6.34 -31.09
C LEU A 233 9.85 5.45 -29.84
N ASP A 234 10.72 5.72 -28.86
CA ASP A 234 10.75 4.99 -27.59
C ASP A 234 9.41 5.13 -26.82
N VAL A 235 8.88 6.35 -26.71
CA VAL A 235 7.59 6.60 -26.03
C VAL A 235 6.47 5.85 -26.74
N GLN A 236 6.34 6.02 -28.06
CA GLN A 236 5.25 5.42 -28.82
C GLN A 236 5.34 3.90 -28.86
N PHE A 237 6.54 3.33 -29.00
CA PHE A 237 6.74 1.89 -29.01
C PHE A 237 6.33 1.26 -27.68
N ARG A 238 6.79 1.82 -26.55
CA ARG A 238 6.48 1.28 -25.22
C ARG A 238 4.99 1.41 -24.89
N LEU A 239 4.35 2.52 -25.25
CA LEU A 239 2.91 2.72 -25.09
C LEU A 239 2.10 1.74 -25.93
N TYR A 240 2.40 1.62 -27.22
CA TYR A 240 1.68 0.71 -28.10
C TYR A 240 1.81 -0.74 -27.65
N ARG A 241 3.02 -1.14 -27.24
CA ARG A 241 3.28 -2.46 -26.68
C ARG A 241 2.44 -2.71 -25.42
N GLU A 242 2.35 -1.72 -24.53
CA GLU A 242 1.52 -1.82 -23.33
C GLU A 242 0.02 -1.91 -23.67
N ASP A 243 -0.47 -1.13 -24.64
CA ASP A 243 -1.87 -1.19 -25.10
C ASP A 243 -2.25 -2.59 -25.64
N CYS A 244 -1.30 -3.29 -26.26
CA CYS A 244 -1.51 -4.68 -26.71
C CYS A 244 -1.50 -5.69 -25.56
N VAL A 245 -0.66 -5.48 -24.54
CA VAL A 245 -0.41 -6.47 -23.48
C VAL A 245 -1.34 -6.28 -22.28
N SER A 246 -1.73 -5.05 -21.94
CA SER A 246 -2.58 -4.74 -20.79
C SER A 246 -3.88 -5.55 -20.79
N PRO A 247 -4.65 -5.66 -21.90
CA PRO A 247 -5.88 -6.45 -21.91
C PRO A 247 -5.65 -7.92 -21.57
N LEU A 248 -4.53 -8.50 -22.01
CA LEU A 248 -4.17 -9.89 -21.71
C LEU A 248 -3.80 -10.05 -20.22
N ARG A 249 -3.05 -9.09 -19.67
CA ARG A 249 -2.66 -9.06 -18.27
C ARG A 249 -3.89 -8.97 -17.37
N ASP A 250 -4.81 -8.07 -17.69
CA ASP A 250 -6.05 -7.85 -16.95
C ASP A 250 -6.94 -9.10 -16.99
N ALA A 251 -7.13 -9.69 -18.18
CA ALA A 251 -7.88 -10.94 -18.34
C ALA A 251 -7.28 -12.09 -17.51
N LEU A 252 -5.94 -12.21 -17.48
CA LEU A 252 -5.26 -13.27 -16.74
C LEU A 252 -5.33 -13.05 -15.23
N MET A 253 -5.22 -11.81 -14.75
CA MET A 253 -5.38 -11.46 -13.34
C MET A 253 -6.81 -11.75 -12.87
N GLU A 254 -7.81 -11.33 -13.65
CA GLU A 254 -9.21 -11.62 -13.37
C GLU A 254 -9.48 -13.13 -13.35
N PHE A 255 -8.89 -13.87 -14.30
CA PHE A 255 -8.96 -15.34 -14.34
C PHE A 255 -8.41 -15.98 -13.07
N LYS A 256 -7.24 -15.54 -12.59
CA LYS A 256 -6.64 -16.08 -11.36
C LYS A 256 -7.48 -15.79 -10.12
N GLN A 257 -8.08 -14.59 -10.03
CA GLN A 257 -8.90 -14.20 -8.88
C GLN A 257 -10.21 -15.01 -8.79
N LYS A 258 -10.80 -15.36 -9.94
CA LYS A 258 -12.09 -16.05 -10.04
C LYS A 258 -11.95 -17.58 -10.26
N ASP A 259 -10.82 -18.18 -9.88
CA ASP A 259 -10.50 -19.62 -10.06
C ASP A 259 -11.58 -20.57 -9.49
N ARG A 260 -12.28 -20.19 -8.42
CA ARG A 260 -13.40 -20.97 -7.84
C ARG A 260 -14.63 -20.98 -8.75
N GLU A 261 -14.96 -19.87 -9.39
CA GLU A 261 -16.11 -19.73 -10.31
C GLU A 261 -15.83 -20.37 -11.66
N ILE A 262 -14.57 -20.34 -12.10
CA ILE A 262 -14.11 -21.07 -13.29
C ILE A 262 -14.36 -22.57 -13.13
N ARG A 263 -14.02 -23.14 -11.96
CA ARG A 263 -14.27 -24.56 -11.67
C ARG A 263 -15.75 -24.93 -11.61
N SER A 264 -16.64 -24.00 -11.24
CA SER A 264 -18.09 -24.24 -11.21
C SER A 264 -18.78 -24.10 -12.57
N GLY A 265 -18.04 -23.69 -13.62
CA GLY A 265 -18.53 -23.63 -15.00
C GLY A 265 -19.40 -22.41 -15.34
N LYS A 266 -19.70 -21.54 -14.37
CA LYS A 266 -20.48 -20.31 -14.55
C LYS A 266 -19.58 -19.09 -14.47
N PHE A 267 -18.69 -18.94 -15.46
CA PHE A 267 -17.70 -17.87 -15.42
C PHE A 267 -17.60 -17.14 -16.76
N ARG A 268 -17.55 -15.80 -16.68
CA ARG A 268 -17.26 -14.88 -17.78
C ARG A 268 -16.23 -13.87 -17.26
N LEU A 269 -15.21 -13.61 -18.08
CA LEU A 269 -14.28 -12.51 -17.86
C LEU A 269 -14.91 -11.23 -18.42
N GLU A 270 -14.70 -10.11 -17.73
CA GLU A 270 -14.99 -8.78 -18.26
C GLU A 270 -13.89 -8.33 -19.22
N SER A 271 -12.65 -8.74 -18.94
CA SER A 271 -11.46 -8.28 -19.68
C SER A 271 -11.02 -9.24 -20.79
N GLY A 272 -11.74 -10.34 -21.07
CA GLY A 272 -11.31 -11.31 -22.07
C GLY A 272 -12.26 -12.48 -22.34
N LEU A 273 -11.80 -13.47 -23.11
CA LEU A 273 -12.54 -14.69 -23.44
C LEU A 273 -11.71 -15.93 -23.10
N VAL A 274 -12.34 -16.94 -22.50
CA VAL A 274 -11.70 -18.23 -22.19
C VAL A 274 -12.34 -19.32 -23.04
N TYR A 275 -11.53 -19.89 -23.93
CA TYR A 275 -11.92 -21.08 -24.69
C TYR A 275 -11.40 -22.32 -23.96
N ARG A 276 -12.30 -23.29 -23.73
CA ARG A 276 -11.95 -24.58 -23.14
C ARG A 276 -11.87 -25.62 -24.24
N ASN A 277 -11.13 -26.71 -23.98
CA ASN A 277 -10.99 -27.85 -24.89
C ASN A 277 -10.49 -27.46 -26.28
N VAL A 278 -9.56 -26.50 -26.36
CA VAL A 278 -8.93 -26.12 -27.62
C VAL A 278 -7.83 -27.13 -27.94
N SER A 279 -7.84 -27.66 -29.16
CA SER A 279 -6.79 -28.54 -29.66
C SER A 279 -6.11 -27.92 -30.88
N VAL A 280 -4.78 -28.03 -30.93
CA VAL A 280 -4.01 -27.70 -32.13
C VAL A 280 -4.20 -28.85 -33.13
N VAL A 281 -4.76 -28.56 -34.29
CA VAL A 281 -5.01 -29.56 -35.35
C VAL A 281 -3.81 -29.68 -36.27
N ASN A 282 -3.26 -28.54 -36.69
CA ASN A 282 -2.12 -28.47 -37.58
C ASN A 282 -1.14 -27.39 -37.14
N GLN A 283 0.14 -27.64 -37.39
CA GLN A 283 1.20 -26.65 -37.29
C GLN A 283 1.90 -26.60 -38.65
N SER A 284 2.03 -25.40 -39.22
CA SER A 284 2.73 -25.16 -40.47
C SER A 284 3.65 -23.96 -40.35
N THR A 285 4.57 -23.81 -41.30
CA THR A 285 5.49 -22.67 -41.35
C THR A 285 5.22 -21.91 -42.64
N SER A 286 4.85 -20.64 -42.49
CA SER A 286 4.67 -19.70 -43.59
C SER A 286 5.88 -18.78 -43.68
N ILE A 287 6.28 -18.45 -44.90
CA ILE A 287 7.38 -17.51 -45.14
C ILE A 287 7.02 -16.10 -44.62
N ASP A 288 5.74 -15.72 -44.68
CA ASP A 288 5.28 -14.36 -44.38
C ASP A 288 4.87 -14.18 -42.91
N SER A 289 4.45 -15.26 -42.23
CA SER A 289 3.84 -15.20 -40.89
C SER A 289 4.52 -16.09 -39.85
N GLY A 290 5.58 -16.82 -40.23
CA GLY A 290 6.31 -17.69 -39.32
C GLY A 290 5.54 -18.96 -38.97
N GLU A 291 5.56 -19.37 -37.70
CA GLU A 291 4.81 -20.53 -37.22
C GLU A 291 3.31 -20.22 -37.18
N VAL A 292 2.53 -21.04 -37.88
CA VAL A 292 1.06 -20.92 -37.95
C VAL A 292 0.44 -22.15 -37.30
N PHE A 293 -0.46 -21.92 -36.35
CA PHE A 293 -1.21 -22.95 -35.66
C PHE A 293 -2.68 -22.90 -36.08
N GLU A 294 -3.21 -24.02 -36.53
CA GLU A 294 -4.65 -24.19 -36.76
C GLU A 294 -5.29 -24.75 -35.49
N LEU A 295 -6.21 -23.98 -34.91
CA LEU A 295 -6.87 -24.33 -33.65
C LEU A 295 -8.29 -24.82 -33.91
N GLN A 296 -8.64 -25.97 -33.35
CA GLN A 296 -10.02 -26.43 -33.25
C GLN A 296 -10.59 -26.02 -31.89
N LEU A 297 -11.62 -25.17 -31.94
CA LEU A 297 -12.39 -24.76 -30.78
C LEU A 297 -13.50 -25.78 -30.50
N ASP A 298 -13.93 -25.88 -29.23
CA ASP A 298 -15.08 -26.70 -28.87
C ASP A 298 -16.34 -26.20 -29.61
N PRO A 299 -17.00 -27.06 -30.42
CA PRO A 299 -18.16 -26.66 -31.24
C PRO A 299 -19.34 -26.18 -30.40
N ASN A 300 -19.40 -26.50 -29.10
CA ASN A 300 -20.43 -25.99 -28.20
C ASN A 300 -20.24 -24.51 -27.81
N ILE A 301 -19.08 -23.91 -28.09
CA ILE A 301 -18.80 -22.50 -27.81
C ILE A 301 -19.41 -21.58 -28.89
N VAL A 302 -19.54 -22.06 -30.13
CA VAL A 302 -19.96 -21.26 -31.30
C VAL A 302 -21.50 -21.12 -31.39
N LYS A 303 -22.28 -21.84 -30.58
CA LYS A 303 -23.76 -21.78 -30.58
C LYS A 303 -24.34 -20.70 -29.65
N ARG A 304 -23.72 -19.51 -29.57
CA ARG A 304 -24.28 -18.37 -28.83
C ARG A 304 -24.67 -17.23 -29.73
#